data_AF-A0A6B1BEN9-F1
#
_entry.id   AF-A0A6B1BEN9-F1
#
_cell.length_a   1.000
_cell.length_b   1.000
_cell.length_c   1.000
_cell.angle_alpha   90.00
_cell.angle_beta   90.00
_cell.angle_gamma   90.00
#
_symmetry.space_group_name_H-M   'P 1'
#
loop_
_entity.id
_entity.type
_entity.pdbx_description
1 polymer ?
#
loop_
_entity_poly.entity_id
_entity_poly.type
_entity_poly.pdbx_seq_one_letter_code
_entity_poly.pdbx_strand_id
1 'polypeptide(L)'
;MKEILPEMKTDIIVEKSDKSHRIIIDTKFTEITAQWHRETLKSQNIYQIYSYLRSQEHDGDDLSMTSTGMLLYPSVGIDYDESATIQGHKLRFVTVDLASDTASIRNRLRDLIPA
;
A
#
# COMPACT_ATOMS: atom_id res chain seq x y z
N MET A 1 -25.41 -20.13 -5.88
CA MET A 1 -24.39 -20.37 -4.83
C MET A 1 -24.39 -19.14 -3.94
N LYS A 2 -24.40 -19.24 -2.60
CA LYS A 2 -24.32 -18.02 -1.76
C LYS A 2 -22.89 -17.47 -1.83
N GLU A 3 -22.73 -16.26 -2.34
CA GLU A 3 -21.47 -15.50 -2.33
C GLU A 3 -21.26 -14.92 -0.93
N ILE A 4 -20.78 -15.76 -0.01
CA ILE A 4 -20.46 -15.37 1.38
C ILE A 4 -19.02 -14.91 1.55
N LEU A 5 -18.17 -15.16 0.55
CA LEU A 5 -16.76 -14.78 0.58
C LEU A 5 -16.61 -13.35 0.07
N PRO A 6 -15.72 -12.54 0.67
CA PRO A 6 -15.41 -11.22 0.16
C PRO A 6 -14.72 -11.34 -1.20
N GLU A 7 -15.07 -10.43 -2.12
CA GLU A 7 -14.35 -10.28 -3.37
C GLU A 7 -12.99 -9.59 -3.11
N MET A 8 -11.92 -10.21 -3.60
CA MET A 8 -10.56 -9.67 -3.46
C MET A 8 -10.26 -8.67 -4.57
N LYS A 9 -10.74 -7.43 -4.38
CA LYS A 9 -10.51 -6.33 -5.31
C LYS A 9 -9.53 -5.32 -4.73
N THR A 10 -8.43 -5.08 -5.43
CA THR A 10 -7.45 -4.04 -5.09
C THR A 10 -7.95 -2.66 -5.54
N ASP A 11 -7.58 -1.59 -4.82
CA ASP A 11 -7.91 -0.22 -5.24
C ASP A 11 -7.13 0.15 -6.52
N ILE A 12 -5.80 0.02 -6.47
CA ILE A 12 -4.90 0.47 -7.54
C ILE A 12 -3.76 -0.53 -7.71
N ILE A 13 -3.43 -0.84 -8.97
CA ILE A 13 -2.19 -1.53 -9.32
C ILE A 13 -1.41 -0.60 -10.26
N VAL A 14 -0.17 -0.31 -9.88
CA VAL A 14 0.80 0.39 -10.72
C VAL A 14 1.85 -0.62 -11.15
N GLU A 15 1.90 -0.89 -12.45
CA GLU A 15 2.91 -1.76 -13.02
C GLU A 15 3.73 -0.99 -14.04
N LYS A 16 5.04 -1.17 -13.95
CA LYS A 16 5.98 -0.57 -14.87
C LYS A 16 6.78 -1.68 -15.55
N SER A 17 6.30 -2.07 -16.73
CA SER A 17 6.80 -3.23 -17.48
C SER A 17 8.27 -3.10 -17.91
N ASP A 18 8.79 -1.89 -18.08
CA ASP A 18 10.20 -1.63 -18.36
C ASP A 18 11.10 -1.64 -17.11
N LYS A 19 10.52 -1.52 -15.90
CA LYS A 19 11.29 -1.35 -14.66
C LYS A 19 11.16 -2.48 -13.67
N SER A 20 10.47 -3.55 -14.03
CA SER A 20 10.34 -4.75 -13.20
C SER A 20 9.80 -4.46 -11.79
N HIS A 21 8.82 -3.55 -11.67
CA HIS A 21 8.16 -3.27 -10.40
C HIS A 21 6.64 -3.28 -10.58
N ARG A 22 5.96 -4.04 -9.71
CA ARG A 22 4.51 -3.99 -9.48
C ARG A 22 4.25 -3.46 -8.08
N ILE A 23 3.37 -2.47 -7.98
CA ILE A 23 2.93 -1.88 -6.72
C ILE A 23 1.41 -2.03 -6.63
N ILE A 24 0.94 -2.67 -5.57
CA ILE A 24 -0.47 -2.74 -5.21
C ILE A 24 -0.69 -1.69 -4.13
N ILE A 25 -1.58 -0.74 -4.38
CA ILE A 25 -1.87 0.36 -3.45
C ILE A 25 -3.30 0.19 -2.95
N ASP A 26 -3.45 0.29 -1.63
CA ASP A 26 -4.73 0.32 -0.92
C ASP A 26 -4.80 1.61 -0.09
N THR A 27 -5.88 2.36 -0.28
CA THR A 27 -6.04 3.69 0.31
C THR A 27 -6.97 3.63 1.52
N LYS A 28 -6.59 4.29 2.62
CA LYS A 28 -7.35 4.22 3.87
C LYS A 28 -7.62 5.62 4.41
N PHE A 29 -8.89 6.04 4.40
CA PHE A 29 -9.35 7.28 5.03
C PHE A 29 -9.79 7.02 6.48
N THR A 30 -8.83 6.74 7.36
CA THR A 30 -9.09 6.49 8.79
C THR A 30 -7.90 6.95 9.62
N GLU A 31 -8.06 7.01 10.94
CA GLU A 31 -6.90 7.13 11.84
C GLU A 31 -5.82 6.08 11.51
N ILE A 32 -4.56 6.55 11.45
CA ILE A 32 -3.40 5.77 11.05
C ILE A 32 -3.11 4.65 12.07
N THR A 33 -3.06 5.01 13.35
CA THR A 33 -2.64 4.13 14.45
C THR A 33 -3.85 3.57 15.18
N ALA A 34 -3.76 2.32 15.64
CA ALA A 34 -4.86 1.66 16.36
C ALA A 34 -4.95 2.07 17.85
N GLN A 35 -3.89 2.66 18.43
CA GLN A 35 -3.82 3.01 19.84
C GLN A 35 -3.12 4.36 20.06
N TRP A 36 -3.72 5.24 20.85
CA TRP A 36 -3.14 6.54 21.23
C TRP A 36 -1.76 6.47 21.95
N HIS A 37 -1.34 5.29 22.43
CA HIS A 37 -0.13 5.12 23.27
C HIS A 37 0.94 4.22 22.64
N ARG A 38 0.65 3.59 21.50
CA ARG A 38 1.60 2.84 20.67
C ARG A 38 1.25 3.10 19.22
N GLU A 39 2.15 3.75 18.50
CA GLU A 39 2.01 4.03 17.07
C GLU A 39 2.13 2.75 16.25
N THR A 40 1.13 1.87 16.37
CA THR A 40 1.07 0.62 15.61
C THR A 40 -0.07 0.71 14.62
N LEU A 41 0.24 0.39 13.37
CA LEU A 41 -0.73 0.32 12.29
C LEU A 41 -1.84 -0.69 12.60
N LYS A 42 -3.03 -0.42 12.09
CA LYS A 42 -4.16 -1.36 12.18
C LYS A 42 -3.80 -2.66 11.46
N SER A 43 -3.69 -3.76 12.22
CA SER A 43 -3.32 -5.07 11.67
C SER A 43 -4.27 -5.54 10.55
N GLN A 44 -5.54 -5.13 10.59
CA GLN A 44 -6.52 -5.43 9.53
C GLN A 44 -6.05 -4.93 8.16
N ASN A 45 -5.50 -3.72 8.09
CA ASN A 45 -5.03 -3.14 6.82
C ASN A 45 -3.77 -3.86 6.33
N ILE A 46 -2.88 -4.24 7.26
CA ILE A 46 -1.70 -5.07 6.96
C ILE A 46 -2.12 -6.42 6.40
N TYR A 47 -3.06 -7.10 7.04
CA TYR A 47 -3.53 -8.41 6.58
C TYR A 47 -4.21 -8.31 5.22
N GLN A 48 -4.99 -7.27 4.98
CA GLN A 48 -5.62 -7.06 3.69
C GLN A 48 -4.60 -6.86 2.56
N ILE A 49 -3.63 -5.95 2.72
CA ILE A 49 -2.60 -5.73 1.69
C ILE A 49 -1.72 -6.97 1.50
N TYR A 50 -1.40 -7.67 2.58
CA TYR A 50 -0.68 -8.94 2.51
C TYR A 50 -1.47 -10.01 1.73
N SER A 51 -2.79 -10.13 1.97
CA SER A 51 -3.63 -11.04 1.22
C SER A 51 -3.62 -10.73 -0.28
N TYR A 52 -3.64 -9.45 -0.68
CA TYR A 52 -3.51 -9.09 -2.10
C TYR A 52 -2.17 -9.54 -2.68
N LEU A 53 -1.06 -9.26 -1.99
CA LEU A 53 0.28 -9.63 -2.44
C LEU A 53 0.42 -11.13 -2.67
N ARG A 54 -0.08 -11.94 -1.74
CA ARG A 54 -0.04 -13.41 -1.84
C ARG A 54 -1.01 -13.94 -2.88
N SER A 55 -2.22 -13.39 -2.97
CA SER A 55 -3.23 -13.92 -3.90
C SER A 55 -2.91 -13.71 -5.37
N GLN A 56 -2.05 -12.73 -5.69
CA GLN A 56 -1.64 -12.44 -7.06
C GLN A 56 -0.34 -13.14 -7.48
N GLU A 57 0.35 -13.83 -6.56
CA GLU A 57 1.51 -14.66 -6.91
C GLU A 57 1.10 -15.70 -7.97
N HIS A 58 1.84 -15.77 -9.07
CA HIS A 58 1.63 -16.79 -10.07
C HIS A 58 2.92 -17.14 -10.81
N ASP A 59 3.05 -18.44 -11.13
CA ASP A 59 4.17 -18.92 -11.95
C ASP A 59 4.13 -18.25 -13.34
N GLY A 60 5.29 -17.84 -13.82
CA GLY A 60 5.44 -17.15 -15.11
C GLY A 60 5.30 -15.62 -15.06
N ASP A 61 5.09 -15.03 -13.88
CA ASP A 61 5.24 -13.58 -13.66
C ASP A 61 6.13 -13.33 -12.44
N ASP A 62 7.40 -13.05 -12.72
CA ASP A 62 8.39 -12.77 -11.70
C ASP A 62 8.01 -11.53 -10.85
N LEU A 63 7.29 -10.56 -11.42
CA LEU A 63 6.87 -9.36 -10.69
C LEU A 63 5.80 -9.68 -9.65
N SER A 64 5.02 -10.74 -9.89
CA SER A 64 4.08 -11.22 -8.90
C SER A 64 4.78 -11.75 -7.66
N MET A 65 6.01 -12.27 -7.75
CA MET A 65 6.72 -12.85 -6.60
C MET A 65 7.46 -11.83 -5.74
N THR A 66 7.66 -10.61 -6.25
CA THR A 66 8.41 -9.54 -5.57
C THR A 66 7.67 -8.21 -5.53
N SER A 67 6.34 -8.23 -5.69
CA SER A 67 5.50 -7.04 -5.72
C SER A 67 5.57 -6.26 -4.41
N THR A 68 5.38 -4.94 -4.48
CA THR A 68 5.28 -4.05 -3.32
C THR A 68 3.83 -3.80 -2.96
N GLY A 69 3.45 -3.97 -1.70
CA GLY A 69 2.17 -3.52 -1.16
C GLY A 69 2.34 -2.17 -0.50
N MET A 70 1.50 -1.20 -0.84
CA MET A 70 1.52 0.14 -0.27
C MET A 70 0.18 0.45 0.39
N LEU A 71 0.22 0.77 1.69
CA LEU A 71 -0.92 1.37 2.37
C LEU A 71 -0.73 2.88 2.39
N LEU A 72 -1.67 3.60 1.78
CA LEU A 72 -1.62 5.05 1.63
C LEU A 72 -2.69 5.73 2.48
N TYR A 73 -2.28 6.61 3.38
CA TYR A 73 -3.17 7.31 4.31
C TYR A 73 -3.10 8.82 4.09
N PRO A 74 -4.23 9.53 4.20
CA PRO A 74 -4.19 10.96 4.38
C PRO A 74 -3.68 11.28 5.80
N SER A 75 -3.00 12.41 5.94
CA SER A 75 -2.62 12.96 7.24
C SER A 75 -2.79 14.47 7.28
N VAL A 76 -2.61 15.05 8.47
CA VAL A 76 -2.44 16.48 8.69
C VAL A 76 -1.21 16.66 9.56
N GLY A 77 -0.12 17.18 8.98
CA GLY A 77 1.13 17.44 9.70
C GLY A 77 1.90 16.19 10.17
N ILE A 78 1.54 14.99 9.74
CA ILE A 78 2.23 13.74 10.06
C ILE A 78 2.82 13.13 8.78
N ASP A 79 4.13 12.90 8.77
CA ASP A 79 4.84 12.26 7.66
C ASP A 79 5.43 10.92 8.12
N TYR A 80 4.87 9.84 7.57
CA TYR A 80 5.39 8.50 7.73
C TYR A 80 5.71 7.92 6.35
N ASP A 81 6.84 7.22 6.27
CA ASP A 81 7.28 6.50 5.08
C ASP A 81 8.11 5.28 5.51
N GLU A 82 7.41 4.30 6.05
CA GLU A 82 8.03 3.12 6.66
C GLU A 82 7.85 1.89 5.79
N SER A 83 8.78 0.93 5.90
CA SER A 83 8.63 -0.32 5.16
C SER A 83 9.26 -1.52 5.87
N ALA A 84 8.70 -2.69 5.57
CA ALA A 84 9.24 -3.98 5.98
C ALA A 84 9.16 -4.95 4.80
N THR A 85 10.09 -5.91 4.76
CA THR A 85 10.04 -7.01 3.78
C THR A 85 9.50 -8.25 4.46
N ILE A 86 8.45 -8.85 3.87
CA ILE A 86 7.80 -10.06 4.37
C ILE A 86 7.71 -11.04 3.20
N GLN A 87 8.43 -12.17 3.31
CA GLN A 87 8.38 -13.27 2.34
C GLN A 87 8.59 -12.83 0.89
N GLY A 88 9.59 -11.97 0.65
CA GLY A 88 9.94 -11.49 -0.70
C GLY A 88 9.19 -10.23 -1.14
N HIS A 89 8.08 -9.88 -0.49
CA HIS A 89 7.33 -8.66 -0.79
C HIS A 89 7.73 -7.51 0.12
N LYS A 90 7.82 -6.31 -0.44
CA LYS A 90 7.95 -5.08 0.34
C LYS A 90 6.56 -4.59 0.74
N LEU A 91 6.28 -4.46 2.03
CA LEU A 91 5.14 -3.68 2.52
C LEU A 91 5.63 -2.29 2.90
N ARG A 92 5.02 -1.26 2.32
CA ARG A 92 5.29 0.15 2.57
C ARG A 92 4.04 0.81 3.15
N PHE A 93 4.23 1.63 4.17
CA PHE A 93 3.19 2.43 4.79
C PHE A 93 3.57 3.90 4.62
N VAL A 94 2.67 4.68 4.02
CA VAL A 94 2.96 6.07 3.68
C VAL A 94 1.78 6.99 4.00
N THR A 95 2.08 8.19 4.47
CA THR A 95 1.11 9.28 4.59
C THR A 95 1.29 10.36 3.53
N VAL A 96 0.19 11.01 3.17
CA VAL A 96 0.17 12.22 2.34
C VAL A 96 -0.59 13.30 3.10
N ASP A 97 0.10 14.40 3.41
CA ASP A 97 -0.48 15.53 4.12
C ASP A 97 -1.46 16.28 3.21
N LEU A 98 -2.76 16.16 3.50
CA LEU A 98 -3.81 16.82 2.73
C LEU A 98 -4.06 18.27 3.15
N ALA A 99 -3.40 18.76 4.19
CA ALA A 99 -3.39 20.19 4.54
C ALA A 99 -2.34 21.00 3.75
N SER A 100 -1.45 20.32 3.03
CA SER A 100 -0.46 20.94 2.14
C SER A 100 -1.10 21.49 0.86
N ASP A 101 -0.35 22.33 0.13
CA ASP A 101 -0.80 22.82 -1.18
C ASP A 101 -0.84 21.71 -2.25
N THR A 102 -1.62 21.93 -3.31
CA THR A 102 -1.82 20.94 -4.37
C THR A 102 -0.54 20.52 -5.08
N ALA A 103 0.44 21.42 -5.23
CA ALA A 103 1.70 21.07 -5.89
C ALA A 103 2.52 20.13 -5.02
N SER A 104 2.58 20.40 -3.71
CA SER A 104 3.24 19.54 -2.73
C SER A 104 2.60 18.15 -2.65
N ILE A 105 1.26 18.07 -2.59
CA ILE A 105 0.53 16.78 -2.60
C ILE A 105 0.85 16.00 -3.89
N ARG A 106 0.81 16.67 -5.05
CA ARG A 106 1.09 16.04 -6.34
C ARG A 106 2.53 15.51 -6.40
N ASN A 107 3.50 16.29 -5.94
CA ASN A 107 4.90 15.88 -5.95
C ASN A 107 5.12 14.68 -5.03
N ARG A 108 4.60 14.73 -3.80
CA ARG A 108 4.67 13.60 -2.86
C ARG A 108 4.12 12.33 -3.49
N LEU A 109 2.93 12.37 -4.10
CA LEU A 109 2.33 11.21 -4.77
C LEU A 109 3.19 10.66 -5.91
N ARG A 110 3.88 11.53 -6.67
CA ARG A 110 4.79 11.10 -7.74
C ARG A 110 6.03 10.42 -7.18
N ASP A 111 6.58 10.93 -6.08
CA ASP A 111 7.77 10.39 -5.42
C ASP A 111 7.51 9.01 -4.77
N LEU A 112 6.24 8.65 -4.54
CA LEU A 112 5.88 7.33 -4.03
C LEU A 112 6.10 6.22 -5.05
N ILE A 113 6.10 6.56 -6.34
CA ILE A 113 6.28 5.63 -7.43
C ILE A 113 7.75 5.67 -7.87
N PRO A 114 8.47 4.53 -7.91
CA PRO A 114 9.83 4.47 -8.41
C PRO A 114 9.94 5.09 -9.80
N ALA A 115 10.96 5.93 -9.98
CA ALA A 115 11.25 6.62 -11.24
C ALA A 115 11.34 5.64 -12.40
#